data_AF-A0A1V0UR96-F1
#
_entry.id   AF-A0A1V0UR96-F1
#
_cell.length_a   1.000
_cell.length_b   1.000
_cell.length_c   1.000
_cell.angle_alpha   90.00
_cell.angle_beta   90.00
_cell.angle_gamma   90.00
#
_symmetry.space_group_name_H-M   'P 1'
#
loop_
_entity.id
_entity.type
_entity.pdbx_description
1 polymer ?
#
loop_
_entity_poly.entity_id
_entity_poly.type
_entity_poly.pdbx_seq_one_letter_code
_entity_poly.pdbx_strand_id
1 'polypeptide(L)'
;MLEVLREEQTVNEIAAKYELSPVMISRWKSEFLERASMVFDKKNNETDKLRKEYESKQEHLQKLVGQLTVEIDWLKKKSGLK
;
A
#
# COMPACT_ATOMS: atom_id res chain seq x y z
N MET A 1 -1.59 -4.31 -24.55
CA MET A 1 -0.50 -4.67 -23.62
C MET A 1 -0.25 -6.17 -23.49
N LEU A 2 -1.23 -7.01 -23.12
CA LEU A 2 -0.99 -8.46 -23.02
C LEU A 2 -0.51 -9.10 -24.34
N GLU A 3 -1.02 -8.63 -25.48
CA GLU A 3 -0.61 -9.07 -26.82
C GLU A 3 0.87 -8.73 -27.11
N VAL A 4 1.38 -7.61 -26.59
CA VAL A 4 2.79 -7.18 -26.71
C VAL A 4 3.72 -8.08 -25.89
N LEU A 5 3.21 -8.61 -24.77
CA LEU A 5 3.95 -9.49 -23.86
C LEU A 5 3.93 -10.96 -24.32
N ARG A 6 2.94 -11.35 -25.13
CA ARG A 6 2.84 -12.69 -25.72
C ARG A 6 3.79 -12.93 -26.88
N GLU A 7 4.33 -11.87 -27.48
CA GLU A 7 5.29 -11.93 -28.60
C GLU A 7 4.79 -12.66 -29.86
N GLU A 8 3.48 -12.90 -29.96
CA GLU A 8 2.82 -13.52 -31.12
C GLU A 8 2.74 -12.56 -32.32
N GLN A 9 2.90 -11.26 -32.09
CA GLN A 9 2.92 -10.19 -33.09
C GLN A 9 4.07 -9.23 -32.78
N THR A 10 4.64 -8.66 -33.83
CA THR A 10 5.69 -7.63 -33.71
C THR A 10 5.13 -6.34 -33.13
N VAL A 11 6.00 -5.52 -32.54
CA VAL A 11 5.62 -4.20 -32.01
C VAL A 11 5.00 -3.31 -33.10
N ASN A 12 5.44 -3.43 -34.35
CA ASN A 12 4.92 -2.66 -35.47
C ASN A 12 3.52 -3.11 -35.90
N GLU A 13 3.22 -4.41 -35.89
CA GLU A 13 1.88 -4.93 -36.18
C GLU A 13 0.88 -4.50 -35.09
N ILE A 14 1.30 -4.56 -33.83
CA ILE A 14 0.47 -4.11 -32.70
C ILE A 14 0.27 -2.58 -32.75
N ALA A 15 1.33 -1.83 -33.06
CA ALA A 15 1.25 -0.38 -33.28
C ALA A 15 0.23 -0.01 -34.35
N ALA A 16 0.25 -0.71 -35.49
CA ALA A 16 -0.71 -0.50 -36.56
C ALA A 16 -2.14 -0.89 -36.14
N LYS A 17 -2.30 -2.03 -35.45
CA LYS A 17 -3.62 -2.54 -35.01
C LYS A 17 -4.34 -1.62 -34.03
N TYR A 18 -3.59 -0.99 -33.12
CA TYR A 18 -4.16 -0.11 -32.09
C TYR A 18 -3.95 1.38 -32.40
N GLU A 19 -3.42 1.72 -33.57
CA GLU A 19 -3.09 3.10 -33.98
C GLU A 19 -2.20 3.83 -32.95
N LEU A 20 -1.25 3.09 -32.38
CA LEU A 20 -0.31 3.59 -31.36
C LEU A 20 1.10 3.71 -31.93
N SER A 21 1.91 4.58 -31.33
CA SER A 21 3.33 4.68 -31.70
C SER A 21 4.11 3.42 -31.27
N PRO A 22 4.92 2.81 -32.16
CA PRO A 22 5.80 1.68 -31.82
C PRO A 22 6.75 1.97 -30.66
N VAL A 23 7.20 3.23 -30.55
CA VAL A 23 8.10 3.70 -29.47
C VAL A 23 7.39 3.64 -28.12
N MET A 24 6.11 4.04 -28.08
CA MET A 24 5.30 4.03 -26.86
C MET A 24 5.04 2.59 -26.38
N ILE A 25 4.70 1.68 -27.31
CA ILE A 25 4.51 0.27 -27.00
C ILE A 25 5.80 -0.36 -26.46
N SER A 26 6.94 -0.08 -27.10
CA SER A 26 8.25 -0.59 -26.67
C SER A 26 8.60 -0.10 -25.26
N ARG A 27 8.37 1.18 -24.99
CA ARG A 27 8.57 1.77 -23.67
C ARG A 27 7.71 1.10 -22.60
N TRP A 28 6.40 0.94 -22.87
CA TRP A 28 5.50 0.29 -21.92
C TRP A 28 5.86 -1.18 -21.68
N LYS A 29 6.32 -1.90 -22.72
CA LYS A 29 6.81 -3.28 -22.57
C LYS A 29 7.99 -3.32 -21.59
N SER A 30 8.98 -2.45 -21.76
CA SER A 30 10.13 -2.36 -20.88
C SER A 30 9.75 -1.98 -19.45
N GLU A 31 8.92 -0.94 -19.27
CA GLU A 31 8.45 -0.50 -17.94
C GLU A 31 7.66 -1.60 -17.22
N PHE A 32 6.82 -2.35 -17.96
CA PHE A 32 6.08 -3.46 -17.40
C PHE A 32 7.02 -4.58 -16.93
N LEU A 33 7.97 -5.01 -17.76
CA LEU A 33 8.90 -6.09 -17.40
C LEU A 33 9.79 -5.73 -16.21
N GLU A 34 10.21 -4.46 -16.12
CA GLU A 34 11.00 -3.95 -14.99
C GLU A 34 10.20 -3.97 -13.67
N ARG A 35 8.92 -3.59 -13.71
CA ARG A 35 8.10 -3.37 -12.51
C ARG A 35 7.15 -4.52 -12.18
N ALA A 36 6.96 -5.48 -13.08
CA ALA A 36 5.99 -6.57 -12.92
C ALA A 36 6.25 -7.41 -11.64
N SER A 37 7.52 -7.63 -11.30
CA SER A 37 7.91 -8.36 -10.09
C SER A 37 7.47 -7.66 -8.80
N MET A 38 7.41 -6.31 -8.80
CA MET A 38 7.02 -5.52 -7.64
C MET A 38 5.57 -5.78 -7.22
N VAL A 39 4.69 -6.12 -8.18
CA VAL A 39 3.27 -6.42 -7.90
C VAL A 39 3.13 -7.68 -7.05
N PHE A 40 4.07 -8.61 -7.18
CA PHE A 40 4.08 -9.86 -6.42
C PHE A 40 5.04 -9.85 -5.23
N ASP A 41 5.82 -8.78 -5.06
CA ASP A 41 6.75 -8.67 -3.95
C ASP A 41 6.02 -8.31 -2.64
N LYS A 42 5.81 -9.34 -1.80
CA LYS A 42 5.23 -9.20 -0.46
C LYS A 42 5.99 -8.23 0.45
N LYS A 43 7.23 -7.85 0.14
CA LYS A 43 8.00 -6.88 0.96
C LYS A 43 7.48 -5.45 0.85
N ASN A 44 6.78 -5.12 -0.24
CA ASN A 44 6.16 -3.80 -0.46
C ASN A 44 4.67 -3.77 -0.11
N ASN A 45 4.25 -4.57 0.88
CA ASN A 45 2.89 -4.45 1.41
C ASN A 45 2.83 -3.20 2.30
N GLU A 46 2.78 -2.02 1.67
CA GLU A 46 2.51 -0.73 2.32
C GLU A 46 1.26 -0.80 3.20
N THR A 47 0.30 -1.65 2.81
CA THR A 47 -0.87 -2.03 3.59
C THR A 47 -0.52 -2.67 4.95
N ASP A 48 0.46 -3.58 5.01
CA ASP A 48 0.91 -4.17 6.28
C ASP A 48 1.69 -3.17 7.14
N LYS A 49 2.47 -2.27 6.54
CA LYS A 49 3.14 -1.19 7.29
C LYS A 49 2.11 -0.25 7.90
N LEU A 50 1.14 0.20 7.09
CA LEU A 50 0.05 1.06 7.54
C LEU A 50 -0.79 0.40 8.63
N ARG A 51 -1.06 -0.90 8.49
CA ARG A 51 -1.75 -1.68 9.53
C ARG A 51 -0.96 -1.73 10.83
N LYS A 52 0.35 -2.00 10.78
CA LYS A 52 1.22 -2.00 11.97
C LYS A 52 1.29 -0.63 12.65
N GLU A 53 1.40 0.44 11.88
CA GLU A 53 1.38 1.80 12.41
C GLU A 53 0.05 2.12 13.10
N TYR A 54 -1.06 1.71 12.48
CA TYR A 54 -2.39 1.86 13.06
C TYR A 54 -2.54 1.06 14.36
N GLU A 55 -2.14 -0.21 14.36
CA GLU A 55 -2.15 -1.09 15.55
C GLU A 55 -1.32 -0.49 16.70
N SER A 56 -0.11 0.00 16.40
CA SER A 56 0.77 0.66 17.38
C SER A 56 0.14 1.93 17.98
N LYS A 57 -0.50 2.75 17.13
CA LYS A 57 -1.20 3.95 17.59
C LYS A 57 -2.40 3.59 18.47
N GLN A 58 -3.16 2.55 18.12
CA GLN A 58 -4.26 2.07 18.95
C GLN A 58 -3.78 1.60 20.32
N GLU A 59 -2.70 0.81 20.37
CA GLU A 59 -2.13 0.32 21.63
C GLU A 59 -1.68 1.49 22.52
N HIS A 60 -1.03 2.50 21.94
CA HIS A 60 -0.61 3.70 22.67
C HIS A 60 -1.80 4.45 23.26
N LEU A 61 -2.85 4.68 22.48
CA LEU A 61 -4.06 5.37 22.93
C LEU A 61 -4.79 4.58 24.02
N GLN A 62 -4.87 3.26 23.90
CA GLN A 62 -5.48 2.40 24.93
C GLN A 62 -4.72 2.48 26.26
N LYS A 63 -3.38 2.47 26.21
CA LYS A 63 -2.55 2.65 27.42
C LYS A 63 -2.79 4.00 28.07
N LEU A 64 -2.83 5.08 27.28
CA LEU A 64 -3.06 6.43 27.79
C LEU A 64 -4.45 6.56 28.43
N VAL A 65 -5.49 6.04 27.78
CA VAL A 65 -6.86 6.01 28.35
C VAL A 65 -6.88 5.22 29.66
N GLY A 66 -6.20 4.07 29.72
CA GLY A 66 -6.09 3.28 30.95
C GLY A 66 -5.41 4.06 32.09
N GLN A 67 -4.28 4.72 31.80
CA GLN A 67 -3.57 5.56 32.77
C GLN A 67 -4.45 6.72 33.26
N LEU A 68 -5.06 7.48 32.35
CA LEU A 68 -5.95 8.59 32.69
C LEU A 68 -7.16 8.13 33.50
N THR A 69 -7.72 6.96 33.20
CA THR A 69 -8.83 6.38 33.99
C THR A 69 -8.41 6.14 35.43
N VAL A 70 -7.24 5.51 35.63
CA VAL A 70 -6.69 5.26 36.97
C VAL A 70 -6.40 6.57 37.72
N GLU A 71 -5.81 7.56 37.04
CA GLU A 71 -5.52 8.88 37.63
C GLU A 71 -6.81 9.59 38.04
N ILE A 72 -7.82 9.61 37.17
CA ILE A 72 -9.13 10.21 37.46
C ILE A 72 -9.80 9.51 38.65
N ASP A 73 -9.82 8.18 38.66
CA ASP A 73 -10.44 7.42 39.75
C ASP A 73 -9.73 7.65 41.09
N TRP A 74 -8.39 7.75 41.06
CA TRP A 74 -7.61 8.10 42.25
C TRP A 74 -7.92 9.52 42.73
N LEU A 75 -8.00 10.49 41.83
CA LEU A 75 -8.33 11.87 42.15
C LEU A 75 -9.75 12.01 42.71
N LYS A 76 -10.75 11.35 42.11
CA LYS A 76 -12.13 11.29 42.62
C LYS A 76 -12.18 10.72 44.04
N LYS A 77 -11.50 9.59 44.26
CA LYS A 77 -11.40 8.97 45.60
C LYS A 77 -10.76 9.91 46.62
N LYS A 78 -9.72 10.64 46.25
CA LYS A 78 -8.99 11.54 47.16
C LYS A 78 -9.73 12.85 47.43
N SER A 79 -10.48 13.36 46.46
CA SER A 79 -11.25 14.60 46.57
C SER A 79 -12.62 14.42 47.25
N GLY A 80 -13.04 13.18 47.53
CA GLY A 80 -14.34 12.89 48.13
C GLY A 80 -15.53 13.16 47.19
N LEU A 81 -15.27 13.47 45.92
CA LEU A 81 -16.26 13.61 44.86
C LEU A 81 -16.73 12.20 44.47
N LYS A 82 -17.89 11.80 44.99
CA LYS A 82 -18.65 10.65 44.47
C LYS A 82 -19.20 10.96 43.08
#